data_AF-A0A224YFC0-F1
#
_entry.id   AF-A0A224YFC0-F1
#
_cell.length_a   1.000
_cell.length_b   1.000
_cell.length_c   1.000
_cell.angle_alpha   90.00
_cell.angle_beta   90.00
_cell.angle_gamma   90.00
#
_symmetry.space_group_name_H-M   'P 1'
#
loop_
_entity.id
_entity.type
_entity.pdbx_description
1 polymer ?
#
loop_
_entity_poly.entity_id
_entity_poly.type
_entity_poly.pdbx_seq_one_letter_code
_entity_poly.pdbx_strand_id
1 'polypeptide(L)'
;LEKPPKYKTCKDPFCRPNLTPTSILNQHHHCVCRLGAYRNPWGQCITLEECKSCGTFRTKSYNLCASECPMRCDQPIPNCSSRCVARCDCAPGYILDRGNKRECVKADCCPPRCPANSKFKLCVSNCRPMCNRPQPRICFNDCLRGGCVCNRGFAETVVGGMTTCVPQFTCSQRDKFSQRQML
;
A
#
# COMPACT_ATOMS: atom_id res chain seq x y z
N LEU A 1 -2.34 -4.55 20.33
CA LEU A 1 -3.41 -5.44 20.84
C LEU A 1 -3.11 -6.93 20.57
N GLU A 2 -1.84 -7.34 20.59
CA GLU A 2 -1.42 -8.69 20.23
C GLU A 2 -0.85 -9.47 21.44
N LYS A 3 -0.81 -10.80 21.31
CA LYS A 3 -0.16 -11.72 22.25
C LYS A 3 0.36 -12.95 21.48
N PRO A 4 1.35 -13.68 22.01
CA PRO A 4 1.75 -14.96 21.45
C PRO A 4 0.55 -15.93 21.40
N PRO A 5 0.46 -16.78 20.36
CA PRO A 5 -0.59 -17.79 20.27
C PRO A 5 -0.42 -18.82 21.40
N LYS A 6 -1.52 -19.14 22.10
CA LYS A 6 -1.53 -20.18 23.14
C LYS A 6 -1.42 -21.60 22.56
N TYR A 7 -1.82 -21.77 21.30
CA TYR A 7 -1.83 -23.05 20.58
C TYR A 7 -1.26 -22.85 19.17
N LYS A 8 -0.75 -23.92 18.55
CA LYS A 8 -0.18 -23.89 17.18
C LYS A 8 -1.15 -23.37 16.09
N THR A 9 -2.46 -23.33 16.34
CA THR A 9 -3.49 -23.03 15.33
C THR A 9 -4.53 -22.00 15.79
N CYS A 10 -4.14 -20.96 16.52
CA CYS A 10 -5.06 -19.87 16.84
C CYS A 10 -5.30 -18.98 15.61
N LYS A 11 -6.55 -18.92 15.13
CA LYS A 11 -7.00 -17.96 14.10
C LYS A 11 -7.68 -16.77 14.77
N ASP A 12 -7.41 -15.57 14.25
CA ASP A 12 -8.07 -14.36 14.73
C ASP A 12 -9.50 -14.26 14.20
N PRO A 13 -10.44 -13.69 14.98
CA PRO A 13 -11.67 -13.19 14.40
C PRO A 13 -11.34 -11.97 13.52
N PHE A 14 -11.94 -11.90 12.33
CA PHE A 14 -11.66 -10.85 11.36
C PHE A 14 -12.73 -9.75 11.38
N CYS A 15 -12.29 -8.50 11.33
CA CYS A 15 -13.14 -7.37 11.00
C CYS A 15 -13.23 -7.23 9.48
N ARG A 16 -14.45 -7.20 8.93
CA ARG A 16 -14.70 -7.09 7.48
C ARG A 16 -13.94 -8.18 6.66
N PRO A 17 -14.18 -9.48 6.93
CA PRO A 17 -13.46 -10.55 6.22
C PRO A 17 -13.65 -10.50 4.70
N ASN A 18 -14.81 -10.02 4.23
CA ASN A 18 -15.12 -9.84 2.81
C ASN A 18 -14.28 -8.75 2.11
N LEU A 19 -13.65 -7.85 2.88
CA LEU A 19 -12.76 -6.81 2.37
C LEU A 19 -11.29 -7.11 2.67
N THR A 20 -11.00 -8.25 3.30
CA THR A 20 -9.66 -8.63 3.73
C THR A 20 -8.96 -9.42 2.63
N PRO A 21 -7.73 -9.05 2.23
CA PRO A 21 -6.97 -9.83 1.26
C PRO A 21 -6.77 -11.28 1.72
N THR A 22 -6.85 -12.23 0.79
CA THR A 22 -6.62 -13.65 1.06
C THR A 22 -5.26 -13.92 1.68
N SER A 23 -4.24 -13.13 1.33
CA SER A 23 -2.90 -13.20 1.93
C SER A 23 -2.94 -12.96 3.44
N ILE A 24 -3.81 -12.08 3.93
CA ILE A 24 -3.99 -11.79 5.35
C ILE A 24 -4.90 -12.83 6.02
N LEU A 25 -5.99 -13.25 5.37
CA LEU A 25 -6.90 -14.28 5.91
C LEU A 25 -6.18 -15.61 6.17
N ASN A 26 -5.25 -15.97 5.28
CA ASN A 26 -4.52 -17.25 5.34
C ASN A 26 -3.14 -17.10 5.97
N GLN A 27 -2.75 -15.91 6.42
CA GLN A 27 -1.44 -15.70 7.01
C GLN A 27 -1.30 -16.52 8.30
N HIS A 28 -0.23 -17.30 8.39
CA HIS A 28 0.15 -17.92 9.64
C HIS A 28 0.84 -16.85 10.52
N HIS A 29 0.14 -16.37 11.53
CA HIS A 29 0.67 -15.30 12.38
C HIS A 29 1.43 -15.87 13.58
N HIS A 30 2.63 -15.31 13.85
CA HIS A 30 3.39 -15.58 15.06
C HIS A 30 2.78 -14.95 16.32
N CYS A 31 1.80 -14.05 16.16
CA CYS A 31 1.05 -13.36 17.19
C CYS A 31 -0.44 -13.34 16.82
N VAL A 32 -1.32 -13.42 17.82
CA VAL A 32 -2.77 -13.35 17.64
C VAL A 32 -3.34 -12.14 18.38
N CYS A 33 -4.50 -11.67 17.92
CA CYS A 33 -5.25 -10.63 18.61
C CYS A 33 -5.62 -11.09 20.01
N ARG A 34 -5.58 -10.15 20.97
CA ARG A 34 -6.06 -10.39 22.33
C ARG A 34 -7.56 -10.71 22.31
N LEU A 35 -8.04 -11.38 23.36
CA LEU A 35 -9.44 -11.75 23.47
C LEU A 35 -10.32 -10.50 23.33
N GLY A 36 -11.32 -10.55 22.45
CA GLY A 36 -12.21 -9.41 22.15
C GLY A 36 -11.69 -8.44 21.09
N ALA A 37 -10.45 -8.60 20.60
CA ALA A 37 -9.92 -7.84 19.46
C ALA A 37 -10.07 -8.63 18.14
N TYR A 38 -10.07 -7.90 17.03
CA TYR A 38 -10.33 -8.40 15.68
C TYR A 38 -9.21 -7.98 14.75
N ARG A 39 -8.79 -8.85 13.82
CA ARG A 39 -7.80 -8.49 12.79
C ARG A 39 -8.49 -7.75 11.65
N ASN A 40 -8.02 -6.57 11.31
CA ASN A 40 -8.54 -5.75 10.22
C ASN A 40 -7.93 -6.16 8.85
N PRO A 41 -8.40 -5.59 7.72
CA PRO A 41 -7.87 -5.90 6.39
C PRO A 41 -6.39 -5.60 6.16
N TRP A 42 -5.75 -4.77 7.00
CA TRP A 42 -4.32 -4.48 6.97
C TRP A 42 -3.50 -5.39 7.89
N GLY A 43 -4.12 -6.41 8.48
CA GLY A 43 -3.48 -7.34 9.39
C GLY A 43 -3.26 -6.78 10.80
N GLN A 44 -3.90 -5.67 11.18
CA GLN A 44 -3.74 -5.05 12.49
C GLN A 44 -4.86 -5.49 13.44
N CYS A 45 -4.56 -5.72 14.71
CA CYS A 45 -5.58 -5.99 15.72
C CYS A 45 -6.22 -4.70 16.23
N ILE A 46 -7.54 -4.61 16.11
CA ILE A 46 -8.39 -3.48 16.51
C ILE A 46 -9.50 -3.95 17.47
N THR A 47 -10.15 -3.01 18.15
CA THR A 47 -11.30 -3.27 19.02
C THR A 47 -12.59 -3.49 18.21
N LEU A 48 -13.62 -4.03 18.86
CA LEU A 48 -14.95 -4.17 18.24
C LEU A 48 -15.57 -2.81 17.90
N GLU A 49 -15.36 -1.80 18.74
CA GLU A 49 -15.86 -0.44 18.53
C GLU A 49 -15.24 0.19 17.28
N GLU A 50 -13.90 0.12 17.18
CA GLU A 50 -13.17 0.55 15.98
C GLU A 50 -13.68 -0.17 14.72
N CYS A 51 -13.87 -1.49 14.79
CA CYS A 51 -14.42 -2.24 13.66
C CYS A 51 -15.83 -1.77 13.25
N LYS A 52 -16.71 -1.51 14.22
CA LYS A 52 -18.09 -1.08 14.00
C LYS A 52 -18.19 0.39 13.55
N SER A 53 -17.21 1.24 13.87
CA SER A 53 -17.22 2.67 13.51
C SER A 53 -17.36 2.92 12.00
N CYS A 54 -16.92 1.97 11.17
CA CYS A 54 -17.05 2.04 9.71
C CYS A 54 -18.29 1.31 9.18
N GLY A 55 -19.24 0.92 10.04
CA GLY A 55 -20.40 0.06 9.74
C GLY A 55 -21.20 0.48 8.52
N THR A 56 -21.40 1.79 8.36
CA THR A 56 -22.18 2.41 7.28
C THR A 56 -21.53 2.34 5.91
N PHE A 57 -20.22 2.07 5.82
CA PHE A 57 -19.48 2.00 4.56
C PHE A 57 -19.31 0.55 4.09
N ARG A 58 -19.67 0.26 2.84
CA ARG A 58 -19.57 -1.10 2.28
C ARG A 58 -18.14 -1.50 1.89
N THR A 59 -17.30 -0.53 1.52
CA THR A 59 -15.95 -0.75 0.96
C THR A 59 -14.85 -0.09 1.80
N LYS A 60 -15.16 0.27 3.05
CA LYS A 60 -14.20 0.81 4.01
C LYS A 60 -14.07 -0.09 5.22
N SER A 61 -12.90 -0.03 5.84
CA SER A 61 -12.62 -0.66 7.14
C SER A 61 -11.78 0.29 7.99
N TYR A 62 -11.78 0.06 9.31
CA TYR A 62 -10.98 0.85 10.23
C TYR A 62 -9.50 0.51 10.06
N ASN A 63 -8.70 1.52 9.73
CA ASN A 63 -7.26 1.43 9.57
C ASN A 63 -6.60 2.25 10.68
N LEU A 64 -5.66 1.65 11.42
CA LEU A 64 -4.92 2.37 12.46
C LEU A 64 -3.96 3.42 11.87
N CYS A 65 -3.65 3.33 10.59
CA CYS A 65 -2.75 4.23 9.87
C CYS A 65 -3.29 4.51 8.46
N ALA A 66 -4.46 5.16 8.38
CA ALA A 66 -5.01 5.63 7.12
C ALA A 66 -4.23 6.85 6.61
N SER A 67 -3.82 6.83 5.34
CA SER A 67 -3.09 7.95 4.75
C SER A 67 -3.92 9.24 4.76
N GLU A 68 -3.31 10.37 5.08
CA GLU A 68 -3.97 11.68 4.98
C GLU A 68 -4.24 12.09 3.52
N CYS A 69 -3.43 11.59 2.58
CA CYS A 69 -3.64 11.75 1.13
C CYS A 69 -4.05 10.41 0.50
N PRO A 70 -5.35 10.07 0.48
CA PRO A 70 -5.84 8.84 -0.16
C PRO A 70 -5.71 8.93 -1.68
N MET A 71 -5.42 7.80 -2.34
CA MET A 71 -5.49 7.69 -3.79
C MET A 71 -6.94 7.82 -4.28
N ARG A 72 -7.09 8.35 -5.49
CA ARG A 72 -8.39 8.57 -6.15
C ARG A 72 -8.39 8.02 -7.56
N CYS A 73 -9.53 7.49 -7.96
CA CYS A 73 -9.84 7.08 -9.32
C CYS A 73 -9.55 8.21 -10.32
N ASP A 74 -8.80 7.90 -11.38
CA ASP A 74 -8.40 8.81 -12.45
C ASP A 74 -7.68 10.10 -11.99
N GLN A 75 -7.12 10.13 -10.79
CA GLN A 75 -6.32 11.25 -10.31
C GLN A 75 -4.85 10.86 -10.17
N PRO A 76 -3.91 11.80 -10.33
CA PRO A 76 -2.50 11.54 -10.02
C PRO A 76 -2.33 11.01 -8.59
N ILE A 77 -1.42 10.07 -8.40
CA ILE A 77 -1.06 9.64 -7.04
C ILE A 77 -0.51 10.86 -6.27
N PRO A 78 -1.09 11.20 -5.11
CA PRO A 78 -0.64 12.35 -4.34
C PRO A 78 0.77 12.12 -3.80
N ASN A 79 1.62 13.14 -3.87
CA ASN A 79 2.85 13.16 -3.10
C ASN A 79 2.48 13.41 -1.63
N CYS A 80 2.61 12.37 -0.80
CA CYS A 80 2.16 12.41 0.58
C CYS A 80 3.33 12.07 1.51
N SER A 81 3.40 12.80 2.63
CA SER A 81 4.27 12.40 3.74
C SER A 81 3.85 11.03 4.31
N SER A 82 4.70 10.41 5.12
CA SER A 82 4.40 9.17 5.84
C SER A 82 3.39 9.36 6.99
N ARG A 83 2.76 10.54 7.12
CA ARG A 83 1.74 10.80 8.13
C ARG A 83 0.47 10.02 7.84
N CYS A 84 -0.12 9.49 8.91
CA CYS A 84 -1.36 8.74 8.86
C CYS A 84 -2.16 8.96 10.15
N VAL A 85 -3.46 8.70 10.05
CA VAL A 85 -4.42 8.88 11.13
C VAL A 85 -5.30 7.64 11.26
N ALA A 86 -5.65 7.28 12.48
CA ALA A 86 -6.58 6.17 12.72
C ALA A 86 -8.01 6.57 12.34
N ARG A 87 -8.55 5.96 11.28
CA ARG A 87 -9.92 6.23 10.78
C ARG A 87 -10.40 5.15 9.82
N CYS A 88 -11.66 5.26 9.41
CA CYS A 88 -12.17 4.51 8.27
C CYS A 88 -11.43 4.89 6.99
N ASP A 89 -10.90 3.87 6.30
CA ASP A 89 -10.16 4.01 5.06
C ASP A 89 -10.71 3.05 3.99
N CYS A 90 -10.47 3.36 2.71
CA CYS A 90 -10.78 2.40 1.65
C CYS A 90 -9.99 1.11 1.91
N ALA A 91 -10.69 -0.03 1.96
CA ALA A 91 -10.04 -1.30 2.23
C ALA A 91 -8.99 -1.63 1.16
N PRO A 92 -8.00 -2.51 1.44
CA PRO A 92 -7.04 -2.95 0.44
C PRO A 92 -7.71 -3.39 -0.87
N GLY A 93 -7.19 -2.92 -2.01
CA GLY A 93 -7.82 -3.12 -3.32
C GLY A 93 -8.82 -2.05 -3.74
N TYR A 94 -9.18 -1.12 -2.85
CA TYR A 94 -10.11 -0.03 -3.11
C TYR A 94 -9.44 1.33 -2.97
N ILE A 95 -9.88 2.29 -3.78
CA ILE A 95 -9.46 3.70 -3.71
C ILE A 95 -10.69 4.60 -3.72
N LEU A 96 -10.52 5.87 -3.36
CA LEU A 96 -11.65 6.80 -3.35
C LEU A 96 -12.18 7.02 -4.76
N ASP A 97 -13.50 7.11 -4.85
CA ASP A 97 -14.16 7.52 -6.08
C ASP A 97 -13.69 8.94 -6.51
N ARG A 98 -13.76 9.18 -7.83
CA ARG A 98 -13.35 10.45 -8.44
C ARG A 98 -14.23 11.61 -7.98
N GLY A 99 -15.55 11.41 -7.95
CA GLY A 99 -16.54 12.44 -7.61
C GLY A 99 -17.00 12.38 -6.16
N ASN A 100 -17.04 11.18 -5.58
CA ASN A 100 -17.56 10.95 -4.23
C ASN A 100 -16.45 10.65 -3.22
N LYS A 101 -16.14 11.62 -2.35
CA LYS A 101 -15.12 11.45 -1.30
C LYS A 101 -15.50 10.43 -0.20
N ARG A 102 -16.75 9.94 -0.17
CA ARG A 102 -17.23 8.96 0.81
C ARG A 102 -17.19 7.52 0.30
N GLU A 103 -17.22 7.32 -1.01
CA GLU A 103 -17.26 5.99 -1.63
C GLU A 103 -15.88 5.52 -2.09
N CYS A 104 -15.68 4.21 -2.07
CA CYS A 104 -14.49 3.58 -2.60
C CYS A 104 -14.85 2.60 -3.71
N VAL A 105 -14.10 2.66 -4.80
CA VAL A 105 -14.22 1.80 -5.98
C VAL A 105 -13.02 0.86 -6.06
N LYS A 106 -13.15 -0.25 -6.77
CA LYS A 106 -12.03 -1.18 -6.98
C LYS A 106 -10.95 -0.49 -7.82
N ALA A 107 -9.72 -0.49 -7.33
CA ALA A 107 -8.60 0.18 -7.97
C ALA A 107 -8.24 -0.44 -9.33
N ASP A 108 -8.52 -1.73 -9.53
CA ASP A 108 -8.32 -2.39 -10.83
C ASP A 108 -9.35 -1.96 -11.89
N CYS A 109 -10.55 -1.53 -11.47
CA CYS A 109 -11.59 -1.04 -12.38
C CYS A 109 -11.38 0.44 -12.72
N CYS A 110 -10.95 1.24 -11.75
CA CYS A 110 -10.55 2.62 -11.98
C CYS A 110 -9.23 2.90 -11.25
N PRO A 111 -8.07 2.72 -11.91
CA PRO A 111 -6.79 2.97 -11.28
C PRO A 111 -6.51 4.48 -11.12
N PRO A 112 -5.65 4.88 -10.17
CA PRO A 112 -5.11 6.23 -10.16
C PRO A 112 -4.20 6.44 -11.39
N ARG A 113 -3.97 7.69 -11.76
CA ARG A 113 -3.06 8.05 -12.84
C ARG A 113 -1.62 7.90 -12.37
N CYS A 114 -0.90 7.04 -13.08
CA CYS A 114 0.51 6.82 -12.87
C CYS A 114 1.37 7.76 -13.73
N PRO A 115 2.62 8.05 -13.30
CA PRO A 115 3.55 8.81 -14.13
C PRO A 115 3.85 8.07 -15.45
N ALA A 116 4.40 8.80 -16.42
CA ALA A 116 4.75 8.24 -17.72
C ALA A 116 5.62 6.97 -17.57
N ASN A 117 5.42 6.02 -18.48
CA ASN A 117 6.12 4.72 -18.50
C ASN A 117 5.90 3.86 -17.25
N SER A 118 4.76 3.99 -16.59
CA SER A 118 4.38 3.16 -15.44
C SER A 118 2.90 2.82 -15.45
N LYS A 119 2.54 1.81 -14.66
CA LYS A 119 1.16 1.33 -14.53
C LYS A 119 0.84 1.01 -13.08
N PHE A 120 -0.40 1.23 -12.70
CA PHE A 120 -0.85 0.89 -11.35
C PHE A 120 -0.87 -0.63 -11.17
N LYS A 121 -0.44 -1.08 -9.98
CA LYS A 121 -0.51 -2.46 -9.53
C LYS A 121 -0.95 -2.48 -8.07
N LEU A 122 -1.89 -3.37 -7.74
CA LEU A 122 -2.29 -3.63 -6.36
C LEU A 122 -1.15 -4.17 -5.52
N CYS A 123 -0.35 -5.06 -6.10
CA CYS A 123 0.81 -5.66 -5.45
C CYS A 123 2.09 -5.05 -6.04
N VAL A 124 2.87 -4.37 -5.21
CA VAL A 124 4.13 -3.74 -5.60
C VAL A 124 5.30 -4.53 -5.01
N SER A 125 6.22 -4.97 -5.85
CA SER A 125 7.43 -5.64 -5.41
C SER A 125 8.46 -4.64 -4.88
N ASN A 126 9.18 -4.99 -3.81
CA ASN A 126 10.36 -4.25 -3.37
C ASN A 126 11.59 -4.45 -4.29
N CYS A 127 11.59 -5.49 -5.14
CA CYS A 127 12.66 -5.77 -6.13
C CYS A 127 12.43 -5.08 -7.49
N ARG A 128 11.48 -4.13 -7.54
CA ARG A 128 11.26 -3.33 -8.75
C ARG A 128 12.55 -2.57 -9.12
N PRO A 129 12.88 -2.40 -10.41
CA PRO A 129 14.10 -1.70 -10.80
C PRO A 129 14.11 -0.25 -10.30
N MET A 130 15.18 0.15 -9.61
CA MET A 130 15.38 1.51 -9.12
C MET A 130 16.76 2.01 -9.54
N CYS A 131 16.88 3.25 -10.00
CA CYS A 131 18.18 3.87 -10.22
C CYS A 131 18.87 4.14 -8.88
N ASN A 132 20.20 3.99 -8.85
CA ASN A 132 21.07 4.38 -7.73
C ASN A 132 20.67 3.76 -6.38
N ARG A 133 20.02 2.60 -6.40
CA ARG A 133 19.70 1.82 -5.21
C ARG A 133 20.06 0.35 -5.42
N PRO A 134 20.66 -0.32 -4.42
CA PRO A 134 20.94 -1.74 -4.51
C PRO A 134 19.63 -2.53 -4.57
N GLN A 135 19.60 -3.55 -5.41
CA GLN A 135 18.47 -4.48 -5.45
C GLN A 135 18.45 -5.34 -4.17
N PRO A 136 17.29 -5.47 -3.49
CA PRO A 136 17.15 -6.37 -2.36
C PRO A 136 17.41 -7.82 -2.77
N ARG A 137 18.06 -8.60 -1.89
CA ARG A 137 18.24 -10.05 -2.11
C ARG A 137 16.94 -10.85 -1.95
N ILE A 138 16.04 -10.36 -1.09
CA ILE A 138 14.76 -11.00 -0.80
C ILE A 138 13.64 -10.12 -1.35
N CYS A 139 12.84 -10.71 -2.22
CA CYS A 139 11.71 -10.05 -2.84
C CYS A 139 10.42 -10.38 -2.10
N PHE A 140 9.61 -9.37 -1.83
CA PHE A 140 8.24 -9.51 -1.35
C PHE A 140 7.33 -8.52 -2.08
N ASN A 141 6.04 -8.79 -2.04
CA ASN A 141 5.01 -7.93 -2.63
C ASN A 141 4.20 -7.29 -1.51
N ASP A 142 4.11 -5.95 -1.52
CA ASP A 142 3.13 -5.22 -0.73
C ASP A 142 1.84 -5.07 -1.54
N CYS A 143 0.79 -5.74 -1.08
CA CYS A 143 -0.54 -5.74 -1.70
C CYS A 143 -1.58 -4.91 -0.93
N LEU A 144 -1.17 -4.19 0.13
CA LEU A 144 -2.13 -3.49 1.00
C LEU A 144 -2.62 -2.19 0.40
N ARG A 145 -1.71 -1.44 -0.24
CA ARG A 145 -2.01 -0.11 -0.79
C ARG A 145 -1.96 -0.07 -2.31
N GLY A 146 -1.08 -0.87 -2.92
CA GLY A 146 -0.72 -0.75 -4.32
C GLY A 146 0.07 0.52 -4.63
N GLY A 147 0.47 0.66 -5.89
CA GLY A 147 1.25 1.79 -6.36
C GLY A 147 1.60 1.68 -7.84
N CYS A 148 2.25 2.71 -8.36
CA CYS A 148 2.74 2.71 -9.74
C CYS A 148 4.03 1.91 -9.86
N VAL A 149 4.07 1.02 -10.84
CA VAL A 149 5.24 0.19 -11.16
C VAL A 149 5.70 0.55 -12.56
N CYS A 150 7.00 0.84 -12.71
CA CYS A 150 7.59 1.14 -14.01
C CYS A 150 7.39 -0.02 -14.99
N ASN A 151 7.19 0.31 -16.27
CA ASN A 151 7.09 -0.66 -17.35
C ASN A 151 8.45 -1.36 -17.57
N ARG A 152 8.43 -2.50 -18.26
CA ARG A 152 9.66 -3.22 -18.62
C ARG A 152 10.63 -2.30 -19.38
N GLY A 153 11.91 -2.35 -19.03
CA GLY A 153 12.95 -1.46 -19.58
C GLY A 153 13.08 -0.11 -18.87
N PHE A 154 12.22 0.21 -17.89
CA PHE A 154 12.30 1.43 -17.09
C PHE A 154 12.68 1.13 -15.63
N ALA A 155 13.29 2.10 -14.96
CA ALA A 155 13.65 2.09 -13.56
C ALA A 155 13.10 3.31 -12.83
N GLU A 156 12.72 3.10 -11.57
CA GLU A 156 12.24 4.12 -10.66
C GLU A 156 13.37 5.07 -10.25
N THR A 157 13.13 6.38 -10.33
CA THR A 157 14.00 7.41 -9.76
C THR A 157 13.15 8.51 -9.15
N VAL A 158 13.71 9.25 -8.19
CA VAL A 158 13.04 10.42 -7.60
C VAL A 158 13.61 11.67 -8.26
N VAL A 159 12.75 12.53 -8.80
CA VAL A 159 13.11 13.85 -9.36
C VAL A 159 12.19 14.89 -8.72
N GLY A 160 12.76 15.89 -8.06
CA GLY A 160 11.98 16.94 -7.38
C GLY A 160 11.02 16.39 -6.30
N GLY A 161 11.40 15.30 -5.64
CA GLY A 161 10.55 14.63 -4.64
C GLY A 161 9.41 13.77 -5.22
N MET A 162 9.32 13.62 -6.55
CA MET A 162 8.32 12.80 -7.21
C MET A 162 8.94 11.55 -7.85
N THR A 163 8.29 10.41 -7.67
CA THR A 163 8.66 9.17 -8.34
C THR A 163 8.38 9.25 -9.84
N THR A 164 9.40 8.98 -10.65
CA THR A 164 9.32 8.90 -12.12
C THR A 164 10.02 7.66 -12.64
N CYS A 165 9.70 7.26 -13.86
CA CYS A 165 10.27 6.09 -14.52
C CYS A 165 11.12 6.52 -15.72
N VAL A 166 12.42 6.25 -15.65
CA VAL A 166 13.38 6.55 -16.71
C VAL A 166 13.90 5.26 -17.35
N PRO A 167 14.35 5.27 -18.62
CA PRO A 167 14.93 4.07 -19.22
C PRO A 167 16.12 3.56 -18.40
N GLN A 168 16.19 2.25 -18.14
CA GLN A 168 17.18 1.67 -17.21
C GLN A 168 18.63 2.02 -17.55
N PHE A 169 18.96 2.09 -18.84
CA PHE A 169 20.30 2.43 -19.31
C PHE A 169 20.72 3.88 -18.99
N THR A 170 19.79 4.76 -18.62
CA THR A 170 20.07 6.16 -18.26
C THR A 170 20.45 6.34 -16.79
N CYS A 171 20.24 5.33 -15.93
CA CYS A 171 20.58 5.42 -14.51
C CYS A 171 22.08 5.75 -14.29
N SER A 172 22.97 5.19 -15.10
CA SER A 172 24.44 5.34 -14.98
C SER A 172 24.99 6.71 -15.44
N GLN A 173 24.17 7.60 -16.00
CA GLN A 173 24.64 8.87 -16.57
C GLN A 173 24.54 10.06 -15.58
N ARG A 174 23.76 9.93 -14.49
CA ARG A 174 23.59 11.03 -13.52
C ARG A 174 24.71 11.10 -12.47
N ASP A 175 25.41 10.00 -12.20
CA ASP A 175 26.54 9.99 -11.28
C ASP A 175 27.78 10.69 -11.86
N LYS A 176 27.91 10.75 -13.20
CA LYS A 176 29.02 11.43 -13.87
C LYS A 176 28.94 12.96 -13.85
N PHE A 177 27.75 13.54 -13.65
CA PHE A 177 27.58 14.99 -13.55
C PHE A 177 27.86 15.51 -12.14
N SER A 178 27.55 14.74 -11.09
CA SER A 178 27.81 15.16 -9.71
C SER A 178 29.28 15.01 -9.29
N GLN A 179 30.08 14.18 -9.99
CA GLN A 179 31.52 14.04 -9.75
C GLN A 179 32.39 14.96 -10.61
N ARG A 180 31.84 15.57 -11.68
CA ARG A 180 32.57 16.53 -12.53
C ARG A 180 32.50 17.98 -12.05
N GLN A 181 31.74 18.26 -10.98
CA GLN A 181 31.63 19.60 -10.39
C GLN A 181 32.46 19.75 -9.09
N MET A 182 33.29 18.76 -8.77
CA MET A 182 34.25 18.75 -7.66
C MET A 182 35.70 18.50 -8.13
N LEU A 183 36.03 18.91 -9.36
CA LEU A 183 37.40 19.03 -9.87
C LEU A 183 37.58 20.40 -10.51
#